data_AF-M7X469-F1
#
_entry.id   AF-M7X469-F1
#
_cell.length_a   1.000
_cell.length_b   1.000
_cell.length_c   1.000
_cell.angle_alpha   90.00
_cell.angle_beta   90.00
_cell.angle_gamma   90.00
#
_symmetry.space_group_name_H-M   'P 1'
#
loop_
_entity.id
_entity.type
_entity.pdbx_description
1 polymer ?
#
loop_
_entity_poly.entity_id
_entity_poly.type
_entity_poly.pdbx_seq_one_letter_code
_entity_poly.pdbx_strand_id
1 'polypeptide(L)'
;MIPRLALRTPLRTAHASLRRSSQRFAFLPPTLVSQRLPIKPSSPFLLPLRFASTTPSPSAETVPAQIAKPPSPQFPIPSWAEKLPKSLRWTHPYLSLARMDKPIGTWLLYWPCAWGITMAAYSSALPVSSWAWNLALFGTGAIVMRGAGCTINDLWDRNIDKKVDRTKMRPIASGEVKPIQAITFLGGQLSVGLAILTQLNWYSIGLGASSLSLVVLYPLMKRITYWPQFVLGMAFNWGALLGSSAVLGVCDWQVALPLYAGSIAWTIVYDTIYAHQDKVDDVKAGVKSTALLFAERSRPILTAFSASFISLLALSGYLNAQGPAFYALSVGGAAAHLAWQLRNADLDSRESCWEMFKSNRDLGAIVWSGMAIDYALKLSGVM
;
A
#
# COMPACT_ATOMS: atom_id res chain seq x y z
N MET A 1 55.75 38.49 11.54
CA MET A 1 57.14 38.02 11.38
C MET A 1 57.14 36.50 11.35
N ILE A 2 57.40 35.93 10.18
CA ILE A 2 57.66 34.50 9.84
C ILE A 2 59.10 34.18 10.32
N PRO A 3 59.52 32.93 10.69
CA PRO A 3 59.51 31.70 9.85
C PRO A 3 59.15 30.38 10.58
N ARG A 4 58.51 29.35 9.97
CA ARG A 4 58.85 28.48 8.81
C ARG A 4 60.24 27.82 8.87
N LEU A 5 60.29 26.54 9.25
CA LEU A 5 61.22 25.61 8.61
C LEU A 5 60.51 24.29 8.27
N ALA A 6 60.60 23.97 6.98
CA ALA A 6 60.17 22.74 6.33
C ALA A 6 61.39 21.79 6.16
N LEU A 7 61.16 20.69 5.43
CA LEU A 7 62.09 19.68 4.85
C LEU A 7 62.04 18.36 5.64
N ARG A 8 61.87 17.16 5.05
CA ARG A 8 61.92 16.69 3.66
C ARG A 8 61.32 15.28 3.59
N THR A 9 60.51 15.00 2.57
CA THR A 9 60.29 13.65 2.00
C THR A 9 61.55 13.13 1.29
N PRO A 10 61.69 11.82 1.03
CA PRO A 10 61.33 11.34 -0.32
C PRO A 10 60.68 9.94 -0.39
N LEU A 11 59.99 9.77 -1.51
CA LEU A 11 59.41 8.56 -2.10
C LEU A 11 60.37 7.35 -2.18
N ARG A 12 59.79 6.14 -2.05
CA ARG A 12 60.15 5.04 -2.96
C ARG A 12 58.96 4.11 -3.23
N THR A 13 58.69 4.00 -4.51
CA THR A 13 57.80 3.11 -5.26
C THR A 13 58.21 1.63 -5.18
N ALA A 14 57.23 0.72 -5.14
CA ALA A 14 57.35 -0.59 -5.80
C ALA A 14 55.97 -1.19 -6.11
N HIS A 15 55.90 -1.74 -7.31
CA HIS A 15 54.74 -2.17 -8.08
C HIS A 15 54.22 -3.58 -7.74
N ALA A 16 52.94 -3.78 -8.09
CA ALA A 16 52.32 -4.99 -8.65
C ALA A 16 52.10 -6.25 -7.77
N SER A 17 50.83 -6.57 -7.53
CA SER A 17 50.15 -7.62 -8.31
C SER A 17 48.63 -7.60 -8.09
N LEU A 18 47.90 -7.34 -9.17
CA LEU A 18 46.44 -7.48 -9.27
C LEU A 18 46.11 -8.96 -9.51
N ARG A 19 45.48 -9.65 -8.55
CA ARG A 19 44.79 -10.92 -8.81
C ARG A 19 43.30 -10.65 -9.06
N ARG A 20 42.93 -10.67 -10.34
CA ARG A 20 41.56 -10.83 -10.82
C ARG A 20 41.06 -12.24 -10.50
N SER A 21 39.98 -12.37 -9.75
CA SER A 21 39.19 -13.60 -9.68
C SER A 21 38.09 -13.55 -10.75
N SER A 22 38.41 -14.04 -11.95
CA SER A 22 37.44 -14.31 -13.00
C SER A 22 36.79 -15.67 -12.76
N GLN A 23 35.57 -15.71 -12.23
CA GLN A 23 34.72 -16.91 -12.35
C GLN A 23 34.06 -16.89 -13.73
N ARG A 24 34.59 -17.72 -14.63
CA ARG A 24 34.00 -18.05 -15.93
C ARG A 24 32.90 -19.08 -15.69
N PHE A 25 31.64 -18.73 -15.94
CA PHE A 25 30.61 -19.72 -16.23
C PHE A 25 30.76 -20.16 -17.69
N ALA A 26 30.98 -21.45 -17.87
CA ALA A 26 31.15 -22.09 -19.17
C ALA A 26 29.82 -22.10 -19.93
N PHE A 27 29.86 -21.58 -21.16
CA PHE A 27 28.82 -21.79 -22.17
C PHE A 27 28.95 -23.24 -22.70
N LEU A 28 27.88 -24.02 -22.60
CA LEU A 28 27.71 -25.27 -23.32
C LEU A 28 27.04 -25.00 -24.69
N PRO A 29 27.51 -25.61 -25.79
CA PRO A 29 26.89 -25.43 -27.11
C PRO A 29 25.69 -26.39 -27.29
N PRO A 30 24.68 -26.02 -28.10
CA PRO A 30 23.62 -26.95 -28.47
C PRO A 30 23.93 -27.59 -29.82
N THR A 31 24.24 -28.89 -29.82
CA THR A 31 24.03 -29.74 -30.99
C THR A 31 23.53 -31.10 -30.52
N LEU A 32 22.31 -31.46 -30.91
CA LEU A 32 22.02 -32.73 -31.57
C LEU A 32 20.57 -32.75 -32.08
N VAL A 33 20.50 -32.90 -33.39
CA VAL A 33 19.35 -33.22 -34.21
C VAL A 33 18.93 -34.67 -33.93
N SER A 34 17.64 -34.94 -33.76
CA SER A 34 17.05 -36.23 -34.16
C SER A 34 15.55 -36.11 -34.46
N GLN A 35 15.27 -36.12 -35.77
CA GLN A 35 14.18 -36.83 -36.46
C GLN A 35 12.76 -36.78 -35.86
N ARG A 36 11.89 -35.97 -36.49
CA ARG A 36 10.43 -36.21 -36.49
C ARG A 36 10.01 -36.68 -37.89
N LEU A 37 9.34 -37.83 -37.92
CA LEU A 37 8.75 -38.50 -39.08
C LEU A 37 7.61 -37.68 -39.71
N PRO A 38 7.33 -37.84 -41.02
CA PRO A 38 6.30 -37.07 -41.72
C PRO A 38 4.90 -37.70 -41.54
N ILE A 39 3.92 -36.90 -41.14
CA ILE A 39 2.50 -37.30 -41.16
C ILE A 39 1.89 -36.79 -42.48
N LYS A 40 1.43 -37.74 -43.31
CA LYS A 40 0.66 -37.50 -44.55
C LYS A 40 -0.78 -37.07 -44.24
N PRO A 41 -1.43 -36.26 -45.09
CA PRO A 41 -2.84 -35.97 -44.99
C PRO A 41 -3.67 -36.97 -45.81
N SER A 42 -4.82 -37.39 -45.28
CA SER A 42 -5.84 -38.10 -46.04
C SER A 42 -7.23 -37.63 -45.61
N SER A 43 -7.92 -36.95 -46.52
CA SER A 43 -9.36 -36.68 -46.50
C SER A 43 -10.11 -37.76 -47.32
N PRO A 44 -11.42 -37.64 -47.57
CA PRO A 44 -12.54 -38.09 -46.74
C PRO A 44 -13.28 -39.29 -47.37
N PHE A 45 -14.10 -40.02 -46.60
CA PHE A 45 -15.07 -40.98 -47.16
C PHE A 45 -16.49 -40.62 -46.72
N LEU A 46 -17.33 -40.35 -47.71
CA LEU A 46 -18.78 -40.26 -47.65
C LEU A 46 -19.38 -41.66 -47.88
N LEU A 47 -20.46 -42.02 -47.17
CA LEU A 47 -21.68 -42.57 -47.78
C LEU A 47 -22.83 -42.64 -46.73
N PRO A 48 -24.11 -42.65 -47.19
CA PRO A 48 -25.28 -42.19 -46.44
C PRO A 48 -26.17 -43.34 -45.96
N LEU A 49 -27.01 -43.09 -44.95
CA LEU A 49 -28.23 -43.87 -44.73
C LEU A 49 -29.37 -42.94 -44.28
N ARG A 50 -30.43 -42.89 -45.12
CA ARG A 50 -31.78 -42.40 -44.82
C ARG A 50 -32.59 -43.53 -44.19
N PHE A 51 -33.52 -43.21 -43.28
CA PHE A 51 -34.93 -43.66 -43.15
C PHE A 51 -35.45 -43.10 -41.81
N ALA A 52 -36.30 -42.06 -41.82
CA ALA A 52 -37.78 -42.07 -41.82
C ALA A 52 -38.42 -42.05 -40.41
N SER A 53 -38.92 -40.85 -40.06
CA SER A 53 -40.13 -40.48 -39.30
C SER A 53 -40.71 -41.36 -38.18
N THR A 54 -40.87 -40.77 -36.97
CA THR A 54 -42.19 -40.44 -36.37
C THR A 54 -42.02 -39.66 -35.05
N THR A 55 -42.66 -38.49 -34.96
CA THR A 55 -42.89 -37.69 -33.74
C THR A 55 -44.02 -38.29 -32.88
N PRO A 56 -44.08 -37.95 -31.58
CA PRO A 56 -45.06 -36.93 -31.19
C PRO A 56 -44.48 -35.81 -30.32
N SER A 57 -44.97 -34.60 -30.57
CA SER A 57 -44.71 -33.35 -29.83
C SER A 57 -45.08 -33.44 -28.35
N PRO A 58 -44.24 -32.91 -27.44
CA PRO A 58 -44.72 -32.29 -26.22
C PRO A 58 -45.02 -30.81 -26.49
N SER A 59 -46.23 -30.40 -26.14
CA SER A 59 -46.73 -29.03 -26.18
C SER A 59 -45.76 -28.09 -25.47
N ALA A 60 -45.14 -27.19 -26.23
CA ALA A 60 -44.33 -26.11 -25.68
C ALA A 60 -45.27 -25.04 -25.10
N GLU A 61 -45.50 -25.10 -23.78
CA GLU A 61 -45.90 -23.91 -23.04
C GLU A 61 -44.82 -22.85 -23.22
N THR A 62 -45.14 -21.83 -23.99
CA THR A 62 -44.31 -20.65 -24.17
C THR A 62 -44.43 -19.80 -22.90
N VAL A 63 -43.64 -20.15 -21.89
CA VAL A 63 -43.30 -19.21 -20.82
C VAL A 63 -42.66 -18.01 -21.52
N PRO A 64 -43.18 -16.78 -21.38
CA PRO A 64 -42.50 -15.62 -21.94
C PRO A 64 -41.11 -15.60 -21.29
N ALA A 65 -40.07 -15.75 -22.10
CA ALA A 65 -38.72 -15.51 -21.67
C ALA A 65 -38.67 -14.04 -21.24
N GLN A 66 -38.90 -13.80 -19.94
CA GLN A 66 -38.43 -12.59 -19.32
C GLN A 66 -36.96 -12.53 -19.69
N ILE A 67 -36.60 -11.54 -20.49
CA ILE A 67 -35.20 -11.19 -20.73
C ILE A 67 -34.69 -10.80 -19.35
N ALA A 68 -34.23 -11.79 -18.59
CA ALA A 68 -33.60 -11.59 -17.32
C ALA A 68 -32.38 -10.73 -17.64
N LYS A 69 -32.50 -9.44 -17.33
CA LYS A 69 -31.39 -8.49 -17.41
C LYS A 69 -30.21 -9.20 -16.72
N PRO A 70 -29.05 -9.37 -17.38
CA PRO A 70 -27.94 -10.07 -16.78
C PRO A 70 -27.71 -9.47 -15.39
N PRO A 71 -27.52 -10.29 -14.35
CA PRO A 71 -27.38 -9.78 -12.99
C PRO A 71 -26.28 -8.72 -13.01
N SER A 72 -26.65 -7.49 -12.63
CA SER A 72 -25.71 -6.37 -12.55
C SER A 72 -24.51 -6.82 -11.71
N PRO A 73 -23.27 -6.62 -12.18
CA PRO A 73 -22.09 -7.01 -11.43
C PRO A 73 -22.17 -6.51 -9.98
N GLN A 74 -22.27 -7.43 -9.02
CA GLN A 74 -22.27 -7.09 -7.60
C GLN A 74 -20.86 -6.64 -7.18
N PHE A 75 -20.70 -5.34 -6.97
CA PHE A 75 -19.52 -4.77 -6.32
C PHE A 75 -19.78 -4.60 -4.81
N PRO A 76 -18.75 -4.76 -3.97
CA PRO A 76 -18.92 -4.63 -2.53
C PRO A 76 -19.25 -3.19 -2.15
N ILE A 77 -20.17 -3.01 -1.21
CA ILE A 77 -20.52 -1.71 -0.63
C ILE A 77 -20.32 -1.73 0.89
N PRO A 78 -20.03 -0.58 1.51
CA PRO A 78 -20.01 -0.48 2.96
C PRO A 78 -21.39 -0.80 3.56
N SER A 79 -21.43 -1.48 4.71
CA SER A 79 -22.69 -1.84 5.39
C SER A 79 -23.54 -0.61 5.77
N TRP A 80 -22.92 0.52 6.07
CA TRP A 80 -23.65 1.77 6.32
C TRP A 80 -24.28 2.35 5.05
N ALA A 81 -23.71 2.09 3.88
CA ALA A 81 -24.20 2.60 2.60
C ALA A 81 -25.48 1.87 2.14
N GLU A 82 -25.74 0.66 2.66
CA GLU A 82 -26.99 -0.08 2.45
C GLU A 82 -28.19 0.63 3.07
N LYS A 83 -27.96 1.38 4.16
CA LYS A 83 -28.98 2.16 4.88
C LYS A 83 -29.28 3.51 4.22
N LEU A 84 -28.58 3.88 3.14
CA LEU A 84 -28.82 5.15 2.46
C LEU A 84 -30.21 5.19 1.79
N PRO A 85 -30.86 6.36 1.76
CA PRO A 85 -32.08 6.58 0.99
C PRO A 85 -31.96 6.08 -0.45
N LYS A 86 -33.06 5.59 -1.03
CA LYS A 86 -33.07 5.09 -2.42
C LYS A 86 -32.55 6.12 -3.43
N SER A 87 -32.78 7.41 -3.17
CA SER A 87 -32.28 8.54 -3.97
C SER A 87 -30.77 8.69 -3.99
N LEU A 88 -30.03 8.08 -3.06
CA LEU A 88 -28.56 8.15 -2.97
C LEU A 88 -27.86 6.87 -3.44
N ARG A 89 -28.60 5.84 -3.89
CA ARG A 89 -28.00 4.58 -4.36
C ARG A 89 -27.10 4.73 -5.59
N TRP A 90 -27.25 5.81 -6.36
CA TRP A 90 -26.34 6.13 -7.47
C TRP A 90 -24.89 6.36 -7.01
N THR A 91 -24.65 6.60 -5.72
CA THR A 91 -23.30 6.76 -5.15
C THR A 91 -22.59 5.44 -4.90
N HIS A 92 -23.31 4.31 -4.85
CA HIS A 92 -22.77 3.00 -4.48
C HIS A 92 -21.55 2.57 -5.31
N PRO A 93 -21.55 2.69 -6.66
CA PRO A 93 -20.37 2.35 -7.45
C PRO A 93 -19.15 3.23 -7.11
N TYR A 94 -19.36 4.51 -6.77
CA TYR A 94 -18.29 5.44 -6.41
C TYR A 94 -17.73 5.17 -5.01
N LEU A 95 -18.58 4.77 -4.06
CA LEU A 95 -18.14 4.34 -2.73
C LEU A 95 -17.27 3.07 -2.81
N SER A 96 -17.67 2.11 -3.65
CA SER A 96 -16.89 0.90 -3.93
C SER A 96 -15.58 1.22 -4.68
N LEU A 97 -15.64 2.15 -5.64
CA LEU A 97 -14.47 2.62 -6.38
C LEU A 97 -13.43 3.27 -5.44
N ALA A 98 -13.88 4.09 -4.50
CA ALA A 98 -13.06 4.69 -3.47
C ALA A 98 -12.65 3.73 -2.33
N ARG A 99 -13.02 2.44 -2.41
CA ARG A 99 -12.75 1.38 -1.41
C ARG A 99 -13.27 1.70 -0.01
N MET A 100 -14.41 2.37 0.07
CA MET A 100 -15.07 2.66 1.34
C MET A 100 -15.58 1.39 2.04
N ASP A 101 -15.74 0.28 1.30
CA ASP A 101 -16.07 -1.04 1.83
C ASP A 101 -14.90 -1.65 2.64
N LYS A 102 -13.66 -1.28 2.30
CA LYS A 102 -12.41 -1.78 2.92
C LYS A 102 -11.53 -0.61 3.37
N PRO A 103 -11.90 0.09 4.47
CA PRO A 103 -11.26 1.34 4.88
C PRO A 103 -9.85 1.17 5.45
N ILE A 104 -9.30 -0.04 5.52
CA ILE A 104 -7.95 -0.30 6.05
C ILE A 104 -6.88 0.58 5.38
N GLY A 105 -6.94 0.77 4.07
CA GLY A 105 -6.00 1.64 3.36
C GLY A 105 -6.09 3.11 3.77
N THR A 106 -7.26 3.58 4.18
CA THR A 106 -7.46 4.94 4.70
C THR A 106 -6.82 5.08 6.06
N TRP A 107 -6.99 4.09 6.95
CA TRP A 107 -6.35 4.08 8.26
C TRP A 107 -4.82 4.05 8.15
N LEU A 108 -4.26 3.22 7.27
CA LEU A 108 -2.83 3.14 7.05
C LEU A 108 -2.22 4.43 6.49
N LEU A 109 -2.99 5.19 5.71
CA LEU A 109 -2.59 6.52 5.25
C LEU A 109 -2.74 7.60 6.35
N TYR A 110 -3.75 7.46 7.22
CA TYR A 110 -4.05 8.42 8.26
C TYR A 110 -3.12 8.34 9.47
N TRP A 111 -2.78 7.14 9.95
CA TRP A 111 -2.04 6.99 11.20
C TRP A 111 -0.69 7.71 11.23
N PRO A 112 0.15 7.65 10.18
CA PRO A 112 1.38 8.43 10.13
C PRO A 112 1.13 9.93 10.25
N CYS A 113 0.06 10.46 9.65
CA CYS A 113 -0.36 11.85 9.84
C CYS A 113 -0.66 12.17 11.30
N ALA A 114 -1.51 11.35 11.92
CA ALA A 114 -1.92 11.52 13.32
C ALA A 114 -0.73 11.45 14.28
N TRP A 115 0.24 10.57 14.01
CA TRP A 115 1.48 10.46 14.78
C TRP A 115 2.32 11.73 14.67
N GLY A 116 2.60 12.20 13.44
CA GLY A 116 3.37 13.42 13.20
C GLY A 116 2.72 14.66 13.83
N ILE A 117 1.39 14.81 13.67
CA ILE A 117 0.61 15.90 14.28
C ILE A 117 0.70 15.87 15.79
N THR A 118 0.53 14.69 16.41
CA THR A 118 0.46 14.57 17.87
C THR A 118 1.83 14.75 18.52
N MET A 119 2.90 14.25 17.90
CA MET A 119 4.27 14.50 18.38
C MET A 119 4.65 15.98 18.28
N ALA A 120 4.27 16.66 17.19
CA ALA A 120 4.46 18.09 17.05
C ALA A 120 3.59 18.90 18.03
N ALA A 121 2.35 18.47 18.28
CA ALA A 121 1.48 19.09 19.27
C ALA A 121 2.06 18.98 20.68
N TYR A 122 2.68 17.84 21.01
CA TYR A 122 3.39 17.64 22.27
C TYR A 122 4.57 18.60 22.44
N SER A 123 5.45 18.74 21.43
CA SER A 123 6.65 19.58 21.57
C SER A 123 6.33 21.08 21.54
N SER A 124 5.31 21.49 20.78
CA SER A 124 4.86 22.89 20.69
C SER A 124 3.80 23.31 21.73
N ALA A 125 3.34 22.38 22.57
CA ALA A 125 2.21 22.60 23.49
C ALA A 125 0.97 23.17 22.77
N LEU A 126 0.67 22.63 21.58
CA LEU A 126 -0.43 23.09 20.73
C LEU A 126 -1.76 23.02 21.52
N PRO A 127 -2.69 23.98 21.39
CA PRO A 127 -4.01 23.86 21.99
C PRO A 127 -4.81 22.67 21.45
N VAL A 128 -5.63 22.05 22.31
CA VAL A 128 -6.43 20.85 21.98
C VAL A 128 -7.35 21.07 20.78
N SER A 129 -7.93 22.27 20.64
CA SER A 129 -8.78 22.62 19.50
C SER A 129 -8.01 22.58 18.17
N SER A 130 -6.81 23.14 18.12
CA SER A 130 -5.94 23.13 16.94
C SER A 130 -5.41 21.73 16.64
N TRP A 131 -5.09 20.95 17.67
CA TRP A 131 -4.71 19.53 17.52
C TRP A 131 -5.86 18.72 16.90
N ALA A 132 -7.06 18.82 17.46
CA ALA A 132 -8.24 18.13 16.95
C ALA A 132 -8.60 18.56 15.53
N TRP A 133 -8.48 19.85 15.21
CA TRP A 133 -8.68 20.37 13.85
C TRP A 133 -7.73 19.75 12.84
N ASN A 134 -6.42 19.69 13.15
CA ASN A 134 -5.43 19.08 12.26
C ASN A 134 -5.70 17.58 12.06
N LEU A 135 -6.07 16.84 13.12
CA LEU A 135 -6.46 15.44 13.01
C LEU A 135 -7.69 15.25 12.09
N ALA A 136 -8.72 16.09 12.24
CA ALA A 136 -9.91 16.03 11.40
C ALA A 136 -9.61 16.38 9.93
N LEU A 137 -8.78 17.40 9.71
CA LEU A 137 -8.37 17.84 8.37
C LEU A 137 -7.59 16.74 7.64
N PHE A 138 -6.59 16.14 8.29
CA PHE A 138 -5.82 15.03 7.73
C PHE A 138 -6.61 13.72 7.63
N GLY A 139 -7.55 13.47 8.54
CA GLY A 139 -8.47 12.33 8.45
C GLY A 139 -9.37 12.42 7.22
N THR A 140 -9.92 13.60 6.96
CA THR A 140 -10.69 13.87 5.74
C THR A 140 -9.81 13.73 4.50
N GLY A 141 -8.59 14.28 4.54
CA GLY A 141 -7.61 14.14 3.47
C GLY A 141 -7.27 12.68 3.18
N ALA A 142 -7.07 11.85 4.19
CA ALA A 142 -6.76 10.44 4.04
C ALA A 142 -7.92 9.66 3.36
N ILE A 143 -9.17 9.93 3.74
CA ILE A 143 -10.35 9.34 3.10
C ILE A 143 -10.37 9.67 1.60
N VAL A 144 -10.22 10.94 1.27
CA VAL A 144 -10.31 11.45 -0.10
C VAL A 144 -9.15 10.96 -0.95
N MET A 145 -7.91 11.09 -0.45
CA MET A 145 -6.70 10.74 -1.20
C MET A 145 -6.51 9.24 -1.35
N ARG A 146 -6.92 8.43 -0.36
CA ARG A 146 -6.99 6.98 -0.54
C ARG A 146 -7.96 6.61 -1.64
N GLY A 147 -9.15 7.22 -1.63
CA GLY A 147 -10.14 7.06 -2.68
C GLY A 147 -9.59 7.43 -4.06
N ALA A 148 -8.91 8.57 -4.18
CA ALA A 148 -8.29 9.03 -5.43
C ALA A 148 -7.26 8.02 -5.96
N GLY A 149 -6.38 7.53 -5.09
CA GLY A 149 -5.41 6.49 -5.44
C GLY A 149 -6.06 5.20 -5.93
N CYS A 150 -7.17 4.78 -5.32
CA CYS A 150 -7.95 3.64 -5.79
C CYS A 150 -8.60 3.89 -7.16
N THR A 151 -9.17 5.07 -7.38
CA THR A 151 -9.72 5.47 -8.69
C THR A 151 -8.65 5.45 -9.79
N ILE A 152 -7.45 5.98 -9.53
CA ILE A 152 -6.32 5.97 -10.47
C ILE A 152 -5.90 4.53 -10.80
N ASN A 153 -5.75 3.69 -9.78
CA ASN A 153 -5.36 2.29 -9.98
C ASN A 153 -6.38 1.54 -10.84
N ASP A 154 -7.67 1.66 -10.55
CA ASP A 154 -8.73 0.99 -11.32
C ASP A 154 -8.82 1.55 -12.76
N LEU A 155 -8.51 2.84 -12.98
CA LEU A 155 -8.42 3.43 -14.32
C LEU A 155 -7.29 2.83 -15.16
N TRP A 156 -6.10 2.65 -14.57
CA TRP A 156 -4.93 2.05 -15.24
C TRP A 156 -5.10 0.55 -15.47
N ASP A 157 -5.66 -0.16 -14.50
CA ASP A 157 -5.76 -1.62 -14.53
C ASP A 157 -7.07 -2.12 -15.17
N ARG A 158 -7.98 -1.25 -15.60
CA ARG A 158 -9.34 -1.60 -16.12
C ARG A 158 -9.40 -2.74 -17.13
N ASN A 159 -8.39 -2.89 -18.00
CA ASN A 159 -8.36 -3.93 -19.02
C ASN A 159 -7.83 -5.27 -18.49
N ILE A 160 -6.95 -5.20 -17.48
CA ILE A 160 -6.38 -6.35 -16.77
C ILE A 160 -7.43 -6.86 -15.78
N ASP A 161 -8.05 -5.96 -15.02
CA ASP A 161 -9.04 -6.28 -13.99
C ASP A 161 -10.24 -7.06 -14.55
N LYS A 162 -10.67 -6.76 -15.79
CA LYS A 162 -11.71 -7.52 -16.50
C LYS A 162 -11.40 -9.01 -16.67
N LYS A 163 -10.13 -9.40 -16.62
CA LYS A 163 -9.64 -10.76 -16.86
C LYS A 163 -9.32 -11.52 -15.57
N VAL A 164 -9.44 -10.89 -14.41
CA VAL A 164 -9.04 -11.46 -13.10
C VAL A 164 -10.27 -11.65 -12.23
N ASP A 165 -10.52 -12.88 -11.76
CA ASP A 165 -11.74 -13.20 -11.01
C ASP A 165 -11.97 -12.34 -9.77
N ARG A 166 -10.89 -11.96 -9.08
CA ARG A 166 -10.95 -11.09 -7.91
C ARG A 166 -11.35 -9.65 -8.22
N THR A 167 -11.04 -9.15 -9.41
CA THR A 167 -11.15 -7.71 -9.74
C THR A 167 -12.09 -7.40 -10.90
N LYS A 168 -12.63 -8.42 -11.59
CA LYS A 168 -13.63 -8.28 -12.65
C LYS A 168 -14.91 -7.55 -12.20
N MET A 169 -15.21 -7.61 -10.90
CA MET A 169 -16.38 -6.96 -10.28
C MET A 169 -16.12 -5.50 -9.88
N ARG A 170 -14.90 -4.96 -10.08
CA ARG A 170 -14.63 -3.54 -9.77
C ARG A 170 -15.51 -2.63 -10.63
N PRO A 171 -15.93 -1.44 -10.15
CA PRO A 171 -16.90 -0.59 -10.85
C PRO A 171 -16.49 -0.19 -12.28
N ILE A 172 -15.21 0.10 -12.52
CA ILE A 172 -14.72 0.46 -13.87
C ILE A 172 -14.57 -0.79 -14.75
N ALA A 173 -14.11 -1.91 -14.19
CA ALA A 173 -13.91 -3.17 -14.92
C ALA A 173 -15.25 -3.78 -15.37
N SER A 174 -16.25 -3.76 -14.48
CA SER A 174 -17.61 -4.25 -14.73
C SER A 174 -18.45 -3.35 -15.65
N GLY A 175 -18.03 -2.10 -15.85
CA GLY A 175 -18.76 -1.13 -16.68
C GLY A 175 -19.84 -0.33 -15.93
N GLU A 176 -20.02 -0.56 -14.63
CA GLU A 176 -20.92 0.19 -13.74
C GLU A 176 -20.53 1.68 -13.65
N VAL A 177 -19.23 1.99 -13.75
CA VAL A 177 -18.69 3.35 -13.85
C VAL A 177 -17.93 3.50 -15.16
N LYS A 178 -18.39 4.41 -16.03
CA LYS A 178 -17.69 4.74 -17.27
C LYS A 178 -16.36 5.44 -16.98
N PRO A 179 -15.33 5.30 -17.82
CA PRO A 179 -14.05 5.99 -17.61
C PRO A 179 -14.17 7.51 -17.42
N ILE A 180 -15.05 8.17 -18.17
CA ILE A 180 -15.27 9.62 -18.02
C ILE A 180 -15.89 9.99 -16.67
N GLN A 181 -16.78 9.15 -16.13
CA GLN A 181 -17.36 9.32 -14.79
C GLN A 181 -16.30 9.12 -13.71
N ALA A 182 -15.44 8.11 -13.86
CA ALA A 182 -14.31 7.89 -12.96
C ALA A 182 -13.30 9.06 -12.98
N ILE A 183 -13.00 9.63 -14.16
CA ILE A 183 -12.14 10.82 -14.28
C ILE A 183 -12.79 12.04 -13.62
N THR A 184 -14.09 12.24 -13.80
CA THR A 184 -14.82 13.35 -13.16
C THR A 184 -14.82 13.19 -11.63
N PHE A 185 -15.06 11.98 -11.14
CA PHE A 185 -15.00 11.65 -9.73
C PHE A 185 -13.59 11.86 -9.15
N LEU A 186 -12.55 11.41 -9.87
CA LEU A 186 -11.16 11.66 -9.53
C LEU A 186 -10.86 13.17 -9.46
N GLY A 187 -11.35 13.95 -10.41
CA GLY A 187 -11.25 15.41 -10.39
C GLY A 187 -11.83 15.99 -9.10
N GLY A 188 -13.03 15.57 -8.71
CA GLY A 188 -13.64 15.97 -7.43
C GLY A 188 -12.81 15.57 -6.21
N GLN A 189 -12.29 14.34 -6.17
CA GLN A 189 -11.42 13.88 -5.08
C GLN A 189 -10.14 14.73 -4.99
N LEU A 190 -9.48 15.00 -6.12
CA LEU A 190 -8.27 15.82 -6.16
C LEU A 190 -8.55 17.29 -5.83
N SER A 191 -9.70 17.84 -6.21
CA SER A 191 -10.11 19.19 -5.82
C SER A 191 -10.32 19.32 -4.31
N VAL A 192 -10.95 18.33 -3.68
CA VAL A 192 -11.08 18.30 -2.21
C VAL A 192 -9.71 18.13 -1.54
N GLY A 193 -8.85 17.25 -2.07
CA GLY A 193 -7.48 17.08 -1.59
C GLY A 193 -6.66 18.37 -1.69
N LEU A 194 -6.78 19.10 -2.80
CA LEU A 194 -6.13 20.39 -3.00
C LEU A 194 -6.67 21.45 -2.03
N ALA A 195 -7.99 21.53 -1.85
CA ALA A 195 -8.61 22.46 -0.91
C ALA A 195 -8.16 22.23 0.54
N ILE A 196 -7.90 20.96 0.91
CA ILE A 196 -7.30 20.61 2.20
C ILE A 196 -5.83 21.05 2.23
N LEU A 197 -5.06 20.75 1.19
CA LEU A 197 -3.64 21.09 1.11
C LEU A 197 -3.41 22.61 1.22
N THR A 198 -4.22 23.43 0.55
CA THR A 198 -4.10 24.89 0.57
C THR A 198 -4.51 25.55 1.88
N GLN A 199 -5.07 24.79 2.83
CA GLN A 199 -5.29 25.26 4.21
C GLN A 199 -4.05 25.10 5.09
N LEU A 200 -3.01 24.41 4.62
CA LEU A 200 -1.76 24.26 5.35
C LEU A 200 -0.82 25.44 5.11
N ASN A 201 0.24 25.54 5.91
CA ASN A 201 1.29 26.53 5.70
C ASN A 201 2.09 26.24 4.40
N TRP A 202 2.79 27.25 3.88
CA TRP A 202 3.53 27.15 2.61
C TRP A 202 4.56 26.03 2.57
N TYR A 203 5.26 25.79 3.68
CA TYR A 203 6.22 24.70 3.77
C TYR A 203 5.51 23.34 3.58
N SER A 204 4.41 23.14 4.30
CA SER A 204 3.57 21.94 4.20
C SER A 204 2.91 21.79 2.83
N ILE A 205 2.50 22.87 2.17
CA ILE A 205 1.99 22.82 0.79
C ILE A 205 3.08 22.25 -0.15
N GLY A 206 4.29 22.80 -0.09
CA GLY A 206 5.41 22.31 -0.90
C GLY A 206 5.79 20.86 -0.57
N LEU A 207 5.87 20.53 0.71
CA LEU A 207 6.18 19.17 1.17
C LEU A 207 5.09 18.18 0.75
N GLY A 208 3.82 18.54 0.91
CA GLY A 208 2.67 17.73 0.49
C GLY A 208 2.64 17.53 -1.02
N ALA A 209 2.86 18.59 -1.81
CA ALA A 209 2.93 18.50 -3.26
C ALA A 209 4.07 17.59 -3.75
N SER A 210 5.23 17.62 -3.08
CA SER A 210 6.36 16.76 -3.47
C SER A 210 6.08 15.26 -3.32
N SER A 211 5.14 14.87 -2.44
CA SER A 211 4.70 13.47 -2.30
C SER A 211 4.08 12.88 -3.57
N LEU A 212 3.55 13.72 -4.46
CA LEU A 212 2.93 13.27 -5.72
C LEU A 212 3.92 12.49 -6.61
N SER A 213 5.21 12.81 -6.51
CA SER A 213 6.26 12.05 -7.21
C SER A 213 6.25 10.56 -6.81
N LEU A 214 6.12 10.26 -5.51
CA LEU A 214 6.05 8.90 -4.99
C LEU A 214 4.72 8.22 -5.34
N VAL A 215 3.62 8.97 -5.30
CA VAL A 215 2.28 8.46 -5.66
C VAL A 215 2.26 7.98 -7.12
N VAL A 216 2.86 8.75 -8.03
CA VAL A 216 2.98 8.38 -9.45
C VAL A 216 3.97 7.22 -9.64
N LEU A 217 5.06 7.20 -8.87
CA LEU A 217 6.10 6.18 -9.02
C LEU A 217 5.65 4.80 -8.54
N TYR A 218 4.91 4.71 -7.43
CA TYR A 218 4.57 3.46 -6.76
C TYR A 218 3.96 2.38 -7.69
N PRO A 219 2.93 2.67 -8.52
CA PRO A 219 2.33 1.62 -9.36
C PRO A 219 3.29 1.01 -10.38
N LEU A 220 4.33 1.76 -10.78
CA LEU A 220 5.37 1.28 -11.70
C LEU A 220 6.35 0.33 -11.00
N MET A 221 6.54 0.47 -9.68
CA MET A 221 7.55 -0.28 -8.93
C MET A 221 7.32 -1.78 -8.91
N LYS A 222 6.06 -2.21 -8.92
CA LYS A 222 5.68 -3.63 -8.97
C LYS A 222 6.21 -4.35 -10.21
N ARG A 223 6.50 -3.61 -11.29
CA ARG A 223 6.98 -4.15 -12.57
C ARG A 223 8.51 -4.16 -12.64
N ILE A 224 9.19 -3.30 -11.90
CA ILE A 224 10.64 -3.12 -12.02
C ILE A 224 11.45 -3.71 -10.86
N THR A 225 10.90 -3.73 -9.63
CA THR A 225 11.63 -4.11 -8.42
C THR A 225 10.86 -5.11 -7.56
N TYR A 226 11.59 -5.89 -6.74
CA TYR A 226 11.03 -6.73 -5.68
C TYR A 226 10.71 -5.96 -4.40
N TRP A 227 10.94 -4.64 -4.37
CA TRP A 227 10.68 -3.77 -3.23
C TRP A 227 9.54 -2.75 -3.45
N PRO A 228 8.41 -3.08 -4.09
CA PRO A 228 7.31 -2.11 -4.21
C PRO A 228 6.75 -1.70 -2.84
N GLN A 229 6.86 -2.56 -1.83
CA GLN A 229 6.51 -2.29 -0.42
C GLN A 229 7.29 -1.11 0.17
N PHE A 230 8.57 -0.95 -0.18
CA PHE A 230 9.38 0.17 0.29
C PHE A 230 8.89 1.49 -0.29
N VAL A 231 8.58 1.52 -1.59
CA VAL A 231 8.06 2.73 -2.25
C VAL A 231 6.63 3.04 -1.80
N LEU A 232 5.81 2.01 -1.56
CA LEU A 232 4.52 2.18 -0.91
C LEU A 232 4.68 2.81 0.47
N GLY A 233 5.62 2.30 1.28
CA GLY A 233 5.95 2.85 2.58
C GLY A 233 6.34 4.32 2.51
N MET A 234 7.16 4.71 1.54
CA MET A 234 7.51 6.13 1.36
C MET A 234 6.26 6.99 1.08
N ALA A 235 5.37 6.52 0.20
CA ALA A 235 4.15 7.26 -0.14
C ALA A 235 3.15 7.32 1.03
N PHE A 236 2.88 6.20 1.69
CA PHE A 236 1.85 6.10 2.74
C PHE A 236 2.25 6.80 4.04
N ASN A 237 3.55 6.79 4.36
CA ASN A 237 4.01 7.37 5.61
C ASN A 237 4.41 8.84 5.48
N TRP A 238 4.27 9.45 4.29
CA TRP A 238 4.57 10.87 4.07
C TRP A 238 3.83 11.79 5.04
N GLY A 239 2.66 11.33 5.52
CA GLY A 239 1.89 11.94 6.59
C GLY A 239 2.68 12.23 7.87
N ALA A 240 3.66 11.40 8.23
CA ALA A 240 4.51 11.65 9.41
C ALA A 240 5.30 12.96 9.29
N LEU A 241 5.83 13.25 8.09
CA LEU A 241 6.55 14.49 7.80
C LEU A 241 5.58 15.67 7.65
N LEU A 242 4.54 15.46 6.84
CA LEU A 242 3.57 16.50 6.52
C LEU A 242 2.79 16.96 7.75
N GLY A 243 2.33 16.01 8.58
CA GLY A 243 1.59 16.27 9.80
C GLY A 243 2.39 17.06 10.84
N SER A 244 3.67 16.74 11.02
CA SER A 244 4.57 17.52 11.88
C SER A 244 4.74 18.95 11.35
N SER A 245 5.04 19.08 10.04
CA SER A 245 5.23 20.39 9.42
C SER A 245 3.97 21.27 9.41
N ALA A 246 2.78 20.66 9.36
CA ALA A 246 1.51 21.39 9.38
C ALA A 246 1.32 22.12 10.71
N VAL A 247 1.77 21.52 11.81
CA VAL A 247 1.71 22.08 13.16
C VAL A 247 2.85 23.07 13.42
N LEU A 248 4.09 22.72 13.08
CA LEU A 248 5.28 23.51 13.42
C LEU A 248 5.62 24.61 12.39
N GLY A 249 5.00 24.60 11.20
CA GLY A 249 5.36 25.46 10.08
C GLY A 249 6.62 25.03 9.32
N VAL A 250 7.37 24.06 9.85
CA VAL A 250 8.59 23.46 9.28
C VAL A 250 8.68 21.99 9.70
N CYS A 251 9.39 21.16 8.94
CA CYS A 251 9.66 19.79 9.36
C CYS A 251 10.85 19.77 10.33
N ASP A 252 10.60 19.39 11.59
CA ASP A 252 11.68 18.97 12.49
C ASP A 252 12.18 17.59 12.04
N TRP A 253 13.22 17.60 11.21
CA TRP A 253 13.79 16.38 10.65
C TRP A 253 14.41 15.46 11.71
N GLN A 254 14.83 15.98 12.87
CA GLN A 254 15.43 15.13 13.91
C GLN A 254 14.38 14.19 14.49
N VAL A 255 13.17 14.69 14.72
CA VAL A 255 12.05 13.90 15.24
C VAL A 255 11.32 13.16 14.13
N ALA A 256 11.02 13.84 13.02
CA ALA A 256 10.13 13.33 11.98
C ALA A 256 10.80 12.25 11.10
N LEU A 257 12.11 12.34 10.86
CA LEU A 257 12.80 11.37 9.99
C LEU A 257 12.86 9.96 10.60
N PRO A 258 13.23 9.76 11.88
CA PRO A 258 13.12 8.43 12.50
C PRO A 258 11.69 7.89 12.50
N LEU A 259 10.69 8.73 12.81
CA LEU A 259 9.29 8.32 12.76
C LEU A 259 8.89 7.85 11.35
N TYR A 260 9.23 8.63 10.32
CA TYR A 260 8.96 8.31 8.93
C TYR A 260 9.67 7.02 8.48
N ALA A 261 10.98 6.90 8.75
CA ALA A 261 11.77 5.72 8.41
C ALA A 261 11.27 4.46 9.12
N GLY A 262 10.91 4.56 10.41
CA GLY A 262 10.29 3.48 11.15
C GLY A 262 8.95 3.08 10.54
N SER A 263 8.13 4.06 10.16
CA SER A 263 6.82 3.79 9.56
C SER A 263 6.93 3.11 8.18
N ILE A 264 7.99 3.41 7.42
CA ILE A 264 8.34 2.64 6.20
C ILE A 264 8.65 1.18 6.55
N ALA A 265 9.46 0.93 7.58
CA ALA A 265 9.75 -0.42 8.06
C ALA A 265 8.47 -1.15 8.47
N TRP A 266 7.56 -0.50 9.19
CA TRP A 266 6.24 -1.02 9.52
C TRP A 266 5.41 -1.34 8.26
N THR A 267 5.47 -0.50 7.23
CA THR A 267 4.80 -0.78 5.95
C THR A 267 5.34 -1.99 5.24
N ILE A 268 6.66 -2.19 5.26
CA ILE A 268 7.26 -3.43 4.76
C ILE A 268 6.72 -4.62 5.54
N VAL A 269 6.55 -4.52 6.87
CA VAL A 269 5.99 -5.62 7.67
C VAL A 269 4.58 -6.00 7.20
N TYR A 270 3.63 -5.07 7.29
CA TYR A 270 2.23 -5.41 7.01
C TYR A 270 1.97 -5.70 5.53
N ASP A 271 2.64 -4.99 4.61
CA ASP A 271 2.36 -5.13 3.17
C ASP A 271 3.07 -6.37 2.59
N THR A 272 4.13 -6.86 3.23
CA THR A 272 4.70 -8.17 2.91
C THR A 272 3.79 -9.30 3.38
N ILE A 273 3.22 -9.21 4.60
CA ILE A 273 2.20 -10.18 5.07
C ILE A 273 1.00 -10.17 4.12
N TYR A 274 0.55 -8.98 3.69
CA TYR A 274 -0.52 -8.86 2.71
C TYR A 274 -0.15 -9.48 1.36
N ALA A 275 1.06 -9.26 0.86
CA ALA A 275 1.53 -9.80 -0.43
C ALA A 275 1.62 -11.33 -0.44
N HIS A 276 1.81 -11.99 0.70
CA HIS A 276 1.76 -13.46 0.78
C HIS A 276 0.40 -14.05 0.37
N GLN A 277 -0.69 -13.28 0.49
CA GLN A 277 -2.03 -13.69 0.03
C GLN A 277 -2.12 -13.98 -1.47
N ASP A 278 -1.35 -13.23 -2.26
CA ASP A 278 -1.43 -13.23 -3.71
C ASP A 278 -0.17 -13.91 -4.33
N LYS A 279 0.69 -14.58 -3.53
CA LYS A 279 2.00 -15.11 -3.98
C LYS A 279 1.92 -16.00 -5.22
N VAL A 280 0.93 -16.89 -5.28
CA VAL A 280 0.75 -17.85 -6.38
C VAL A 280 0.31 -17.14 -7.66
N ASP A 281 -0.53 -16.11 -7.53
CA ASP A 281 -1.04 -15.34 -8.65
C ASP A 281 0.00 -14.35 -9.16
N ASP A 282 0.78 -13.74 -8.25
CA ASP A 282 1.88 -12.83 -8.58
C ASP A 282 2.96 -13.52 -9.41
N VAL A 283 3.31 -14.78 -9.07
CA VAL A 283 4.26 -15.58 -9.86
C VAL A 283 3.75 -15.80 -11.28
N LYS A 284 2.46 -16.14 -11.45
CA LYS A 284 1.85 -16.34 -12.77
C LYS A 284 1.77 -15.03 -13.58
N ALA A 285 1.54 -13.91 -12.90
CA ALA A 285 1.42 -12.60 -13.51
C ALA A 285 2.77 -11.90 -13.75
N GLY A 286 3.89 -12.47 -13.28
CA GLY A 286 5.21 -11.85 -13.35
C GLY A 286 5.37 -10.61 -12.47
N VAL A 287 4.54 -10.47 -11.43
CA VAL A 287 4.57 -9.38 -10.47
C VAL A 287 5.63 -9.67 -9.41
N LYS A 288 6.47 -8.68 -9.10
CA LYS A 288 7.54 -8.80 -8.11
C LYS A 288 7.08 -8.22 -6.77
N SER A 289 7.42 -8.89 -5.67
CA SER A 289 7.09 -8.44 -4.30
C SER A 289 8.10 -8.93 -3.27
N THR A 290 8.13 -8.29 -2.10
CA THR A 290 8.98 -8.74 -0.99
C THR A 290 8.59 -10.13 -0.49
N ALA A 291 7.33 -10.54 -0.62
CA ALA A 291 6.89 -11.90 -0.30
C ALA A 291 7.63 -12.95 -1.16
N LEU A 292 7.81 -12.68 -2.46
CA LEU A 292 8.59 -13.53 -3.36
C LEU A 292 10.09 -13.45 -3.09
N LEU A 293 10.61 -12.26 -2.75
CA LEU A 293 12.04 -12.06 -2.47
C LEU A 293 12.48 -12.71 -1.16
N PHE A 294 11.67 -12.58 -0.11
CA PHE A 294 11.98 -13.10 1.22
C PHE A 294 11.66 -14.58 1.33
N ALA A 295 10.62 -15.05 0.62
CA ALA A 295 10.19 -16.45 0.57
C ALA A 295 10.14 -17.05 1.99
N GLU A 296 10.82 -18.17 2.22
CA GLU A 296 10.90 -18.87 3.51
C GLU A 296 11.52 -18.03 4.64
N ARG A 297 12.32 -17.00 4.31
CA ARG A 297 12.94 -16.10 5.30
C ARG A 297 12.06 -14.91 5.67
N SER A 298 10.79 -14.90 5.26
CA SER A 298 9.86 -13.80 5.56
C SER A 298 9.79 -13.51 7.06
N ARG A 299 9.55 -14.52 7.92
CA ARG A 299 9.44 -14.29 9.37
C ARG A 299 10.66 -13.58 9.98
N PRO A 300 11.90 -14.07 9.87
CA PRO A 300 13.05 -13.40 10.48
C PRO A 300 13.30 -11.99 9.92
N ILE A 301 13.06 -11.77 8.62
CA ILE A 301 13.22 -10.45 8.00
C ILE A 301 12.16 -9.47 8.52
N LEU A 302 10.90 -9.90 8.61
CA LEU A 302 9.81 -9.07 9.14
C LEU A 302 10.00 -8.79 10.64
N THR A 303 10.58 -9.73 11.40
CA THR A 303 11.01 -9.47 12.79
C THR A 303 12.06 -8.36 12.85
N ALA A 304 13.05 -8.37 11.97
CA ALA A 304 14.08 -7.33 11.93
C ALA A 304 13.50 -5.95 11.55
N PHE A 305 12.59 -5.88 10.58
CA PHE A 305 11.87 -4.64 10.26
C PHE A 305 10.96 -4.18 11.39
N SER A 306 10.32 -5.10 12.11
CA SER A 306 9.51 -4.77 13.30
C SER A 306 10.39 -4.19 14.41
N ALA A 307 11.53 -4.81 14.71
CA ALA A 307 12.49 -4.27 15.67
C ALA A 307 13.01 -2.89 15.23
N SER A 308 13.26 -2.70 13.94
CA SER A 308 13.67 -1.40 13.38
C SER A 308 12.60 -0.33 13.56
N PHE A 309 11.32 -0.64 13.30
CA PHE A 309 10.21 0.28 13.56
C PHE A 309 10.13 0.67 15.04
N ILE A 310 10.17 -0.29 15.95
CA ILE A 310 10.11 -0.02 17.40
C ILE A 310 11.30 0.84 17.84
N SER A 311 12.50 0.56 17.34
CA SER A 311 13.72 1.30 17.69
C SER A 311 13.66 2.74 17.18
N LEU A 312 13.21 2.95 15.95
CA LEU A 312 13.07 4.28 15.35
C LEU A 312 11.91 5.08 15.95
N LEU A 313 10.82 4.42 16.35
CA LEU A 313 9.73 5.03 17.11
C LEU A 313 10.22 5.51 18.48
N ALA A 314 10.97 4.67 19.21
CA ALA A 314 11.57 5.04 20.48
C ALA A 314 12.59 6.18 20.34
N LEU A 315 13.41 6.16 19.28
CA LEU A 315 14.36 7.22 18.97
C LEU A 315 13.65 8.54 18.67
N SER A 316 12.58 8.52 17.87
CA SER A 316 11.77 9.72 17.60
C SER A 316 11.19 10.30 18.89
N GLY A 317 10.66 9.44 19.77
CA GLY A 317 10.16 9.85 21.08
C GLY A 317 11.24 10.46 21.98
N TYR A 318 12.43 9.86 21.98
CA TYR A 318 13.58 10.37 22.75
C TYR A 318 14.01 11.76 22.26
N LEU A 319 14.13 11.94 20.94
CA LEU A 319 14.50 13.22 20.34
C LEU A 319 13.42 14.30 20.54
N ASN A 320 12.15 13.91 20.64
CA ASN A 320 11.03 14.82 20.92
C ASN A 320 10.79 15.05 22.43
N ALA A 321 11.64 14.48 23.29
CA ALA A 321 11.49 14.48 24.74
C ALA A 321 10.11 14.01 25.24
N GLN A 322 9.60 12.93 24.64
CA GLN A 322 8.34 12.31 25.07
C GLN A 322 8.44 11.73 26.49
N GLY A 323 7.30 11.67 27.17
CA GLY A 323 7.15 11.15 28.51
C GLY A 323 6.95 9.63 28.59
N PRO A 324 6.84 9.09 29.81
CA PRO A 324 6.71 7.66 30.06
C PRO A 324 5.49 7.01 29.40
N ALA A 325 4.37 7.73 29.25
CA ALA A 325 3.15 7.17 28.66
C ALA A 325 3.38 6.78 27.18
N PHE A 326 4.15 7.59 26.45
CA PHE A 326 4.56 7.27 25.08
C PHE A 326 5.37 5.95 25.02
N TYR A 327 6.36 5.78 25.90
CA TYR A 327 7.19 4.57 25.89
C TYR A 327 6.41 3.32 26.30
N ALA A 328 5.56 3.42 27.32
CA ALA A 328 4.77 2.29 27.79
C ALA A 328 3.73 1.85 26.75
N LEU A 329 2.94 2.79 26.23
CA LEU A 329 1.80 2.48 25.37
C LEU A 329 2.16 2.45 23.89
N SER A 330 2.87 3.47 23.39
CA SER A 330 3.22 3.52 21.96
C SER A 330 4.30 2.51 21.62
N VAL A 331 5.46 2.57 22.29
CA VAL A 331 6.60 1.70 21.99
C VAL A 331 6.34 0.28 22.49
N GLY A 332 5.98 0.13 23.77
CA GLY A 332 5.69 -1.17 24.38
C GLY A 332 4.47 -1.85 23.76
N GLY A 333 3.37 -1.12 23.57
CA GLY A 333 2.15 -1.65 22.95
C GLY A 333 2.36 -2.05 21.50
N ALA A 334 3.06 -1.25 20.69
CA ALA A 334 3.38 -1.64 19.31
C ALA A 334 4.29 -2.87 19.25
N ALA A 335 5.28 -2.98 20.14
CA ALA A 335 6.16 -4.14 20.20
C ALA A 335 5.37 -5.42 20.53
N ALA A 336 4.48 -5.35 21.52
CA ALA A 336 3.60 -6.46 21.88
C ALA A 336 2.66 -6.85 20.73
N HIS A 337 2.06 -5.87 20.06
CA HIS A 337 1.15 -6.11 18.92
C HIS A 337 1.86 -6.73 17.72
N LEU A 338 3.07 -6.26 17.37
CA LEU A 338 3.86 -6.83 16.28
C LEU A 338 4.36 -8.24 16.62
N ALA A 339 4.78 -8.49 17.85
CA ALA A 339 5.14 -9.83 18.30
C ALA A 339 3.95 -10.79 18.19
N TRP A 340 2.75 -10.34 18.59
CA TRP A 340 1.51 -11.09 18.40
C TRP A 340 1.21 -11.34 16.92
N GLN A 341 1.31 -10.33 16.05
CA GLN A 341 1.09 -10.50 14.61
C GLN A 341 2.06 -11.53 14.01
N LEU A 342 3.36 -11.37 14.24
CA LEU A 342 4.37 -12.26 13.65
C LEU A 342 4.33 -13.68 14.20
N ARG A 343 3.86 -13.89 15.43
CA ARG A 343 3.65 -15.21 16.01
C ARG A 343 2.44 -15.92 15.40
N ASN A 344 1.33 -15.21 15.20
CA ASN A 344 0.06 -15.80 14.79
C ASN A 344 -0.21 -15.75 13.28
N ALA A 345 0.52 -14.93 12.53
CA ALA A 345 0.42 -14.89 11.08
C ALA A 345 0.76 -16.26 10.48
N ASP A 346 -0.17 -16.87 9.78
CA ASP A 346 0.09 -17.97 8.85
C ASP A 346 0.27 -17.37 7.45
N LEU A 347 1.52 -17.40 6.95
CA LEU A 347 1.90 -16.79 5.68
C LEU A 347 1.43 -17.60 4.46
N ASP A 348 0.96 -18.83 4.66
CA ASP A 348 0.40 -19.66 3.60
C ASP A 348 -1.14 -19.58 3.54
N SER A 349 -1.76 -19.01 4.58
CA SER A 349 -3.21 -18.79 4.63
C SER A 349 -3.59 -17.37 4.19
N ARG A 350 -4.38 -17.30 3.12
CA ARG A 350 -4.94 -16.03 2.60
C ARG A 350 -5.76 -15.29 3.66
N GLU A 351 -6.55 -16.03 4.42
CA GLU A 351 -7.42 -15.47 5.47
C GLU A 351 -6.58 -14.92 6.62
N SER A 352 -5.63 -15.70 7.15
CA SER A 352 -4.74 -15.26 8.22
C SER A 352 -3.95 -14.01 7.83
N CYS A 353 -3.37 -13.99 6.63
CA CYS A 353 -2.67 -12.82 6.12
C CYS A 353 -3.58 -11.58 6.01
N TRP A 354 -4.86 -11.76 5.68
CA TRP A 354 -5.83 -10.65 5.60
C TRP A 354 -6.20 -10.11 6.97
N GLU A 355 -6.38 -11.00 7.95
CA GLU A 355 -6.62 -10.61 9.34
C GLU A 355 -5.43 -9.85 9.93
N MET A 356 -4.22 -10.37 9.74
CA MET A 356 -3.00 -9.71 10.21
C MET A 356 -2.81 -8.35 9.55
N PHE A 357 -3.02 -8.25 8.22
CA PHE A 357 -2.99 -6.95 7.53
C PHE A 357 -4.01 -5.96 8.11
N LYS A 358 -5.28 -6.37 8.29
CA LYS A 358 -6.33 -5.51 8.86
C LYS A 358 -5.99 -5.04 10.28
N SER A 359 -5.38 -5.89 11.10
CA SER A 359 -5.03 -5.55 12.50
C SER A 359 -3.99 -4.41 12.60
N ASN A 360 -3.38 -3.96 11.49
CA ASN A 360 -2.52 -2.79 11.48
C ASN A 360 -3.29 -1.46 11.61
N ARG A 361 -4.61 -1.46 11.40
CA ARG A 361 -5.46 -0.36 11.88
C ARG A 361 -5.27 -0.17 13.39
N ASP A 362 -5.25 -1.28 14.13
CA ASP A 362 -5.21 -1.26 15.59
C ASP A 362 -3.81 -0.93 16.09
N LEU A 363 -2.74 -1.40 15.43
CA LEU A 363 -1.36 -0.96 15.70
C LEU A 363 -1.23 0.57 15.57
N GLY A 364 -1.80 1.12 14.51
CA GLY A 364 -1.93 2.57 14.29
C GLY A 364 -2.51 3.32 15.47
N ALA A 365 -3.65 2.81 15.96
CA ALA A 365 -4.37 3.36 17.10
C ALA A 365 -3.60 3.20 18.42
N ILE A 366 -2.94 2.05 18.65
CA ILE A 366 -2.11 1.80 19.83
C ILE A 366 -0.99 2.84 19.92
N VAL A 367 -0.23 3.02 18.85
CA VAL A 367 0.86 4.01 18.79
C VAL A 367 0.33 5.43 19.01
N TRP A 368 -0.78 5.78 18.37
CA TRP A 368 -1.36 7.10 18.52
C TRP A 368 -1.91 7.35 19.94
N SER A 369 -2.50 6.34 20.57
CA SER A 369 -3.08 6.46 21.91
C SER A 369 -2.04 6.81 22.96
N GLY A 370 -0.86 6.20 22.90
CA GLY A 370 0.24 6.54 23.80
C GLY A 370 0.74 7.97 23.59
N MET A 371 0.88 8.41 22.33
CA MET A 371 1.23 9.81 22.02
C MET A 371 0.17 10.80 22.52
N ALA A 372 -1.11 10.49 22.35
CA ALA A 372 -2.22 11.36 22.73
C ALA A 372 -2.36 11.48 24.26
N ILE A 373 -2.20 10.37 24.98
CA ILE A 373 -2.19 10.36 26.46
C ILE A 373 -1.01 11.17 26.99
N ASP A 374 0.17 10.99 26.40
CA ASP A 374 1.38 11.72 26.81
C ASP A 374 1.24 13.24 26.59
N TYR A 375 0.67 13.63 25.45
CA TYR A 375 0.28 15.02 25.17
C TYR A 375 -0.74 15.57 26.18
N ALA A 376 -1.77 14.81 26.53
CA ALA A 376 -2.74 15.24 27.53
C ALA A 376 -2.12 15.42 28.93
N LEU A 377 -1.22 14.52 29.33
CA LEU A 377 -0.50 14.60 30.61
C LEU A 377 0.47 15.80 30.67
N LYS A 378 1.10 16.13 29.54
CA LYS A 378 1.93 17.35 29.44
C LYS A 378 1.09 18.61 29.58
N LEU A 379 -0.08 18.67 28.93
CA LEU A 379 -0.98 19.82 29.05
C LEU A 379 -1.56 20.00 30.46
N SER A 380 -1.74 18.91 31.22
CA SER A 380 -2.21 18.99 32.60
C SER A 380 -1.13 19.37 33.61
N GLY A 381 0.13 19.50 33.18
CA GLY A 381 1.28 19.81 34.06
C GLY A 381 1.68 18.66 34.99
N VAL A 382 1.23 17.44 34.72
CA VAL A 382 1.59 16.24 35.49
C VAL A 382 3.02 15.76 35.14
N MET A 383 3.57 16.19 33.99
CA MET A 383 4.90 15.84 33.50
C MET A 383 5.62 17.02 32.87
#